data_AF-A0A350BXK7-F1
#
_entry.id   AF-A0A350BXK7-F1
#
_cell.length_a   1.000
_cell.length_b   1.000
_cell.length_c   1.000
_cell.angle_alpha   90.00
_cell.angle_beta   90.00
_cell.angle_gamma   90.00
#
_symmetry.space_group_name_H-M   'P 1'
#
loop_
_entity.id
_entity.type
_entity.pdbx_description
1 polymer ?
#
loop_
_entity_poly.entity_id
_entity_poly.type
_entity_poly.pdbx_seq_one_letter_code
_entity_poly.pdbx_strand_id
1 'polypeptide(L)' 'IVEGNIETIKVTPTAVLICNEEGNLLGLPHNLKVGVPPFHHTIVGDIVVVGVDGEEFCDCPIDFKTWKWLLAEWGN' A
#
# COMPACT_ATOMS: atom_id res chain seq x y z
N ILE A 1 3.59 -2.10 -18.29
CA ILE A 1 2.12 -2.07 -18.40
C ILE A 1 1.63 -2.79 -17.16
N VAL A 2 0.76 -2.17 -16.37
CA VAL A 2 0.07 -2.85 -15.27
C VAL A 2 -1.22 -3.45 -15.84
N GLU A 3 -1.54 -4.69 -15.48
CA GLU A 3 -2.83 -5.31 -15.82
C GLU A 3 -3.88 -4.86 -14.78
N GLY A 4 -5.10 -4.54 -15.23
CA GLY A 4 -6.18 -4.03 -14.37
C GLY A 4 -6.16 -2.52 -14.10
N ASN A 5 -7.13 -2.03 -13.32
CA ASN A 5 -7.21 -0.64 -12.90
C ASN A 5 -6.16 -0.33 -11.83
N ILE A 6 -5.72 0.92 -11.72
CA ILE A 6 -4.84 1.35 -10.63
C ILE A 6 -5.70 1.73 -9.43
N GLU A 7 -5.38 1.19 -8.26
CA GLU A 7 -6.03 1.49 -6.99
C GLU A 7 -5.07 2.21 -6.03
N THR A 8 -5.63 3.03 -5.14
CA THR A 8 -4.90 3.67 -4.05
C THR A 8 -5.45 3.25 -2.70
N ILE A 9 -4.57 2.86 -1.79
CA ILE A 9 -4.90 2.46 -0.43
C ILE A 9 -4.24 3.43 0.53
N LYS A 10 -5.03 4.06 1.39
CA LYS A 10 -4.51 5.04 2.36
C LYS A 10 -3.71 4.33 3.44
N VAL A 11 -2.46 4.76 3.64
CA VAL A 11 -1.54 4.22 4.66
C VAL A 11 -1.42 5.19 5.82
N THR A 12 -1.21 6.47 5.51
CA THR A 12 -1.18 7.55 6.50
C THR A 12 -2.02 8.73 5.98
N PRO A 13 -2.20 9.81 6.76
CA PRO A 13 -2.82 11.04 6.25
C PRO A 13 -2.12 11.62 5.01
N THR A 14 -0.82 11.36 4.83
CA THR A 14 0.03 11.97 3.79
C THR A 14 0.67 10.95 2.84
N ALA A 15 0.30 9.67 2.92
CA ALA A 15 0.86 8.64 2.05
C ALA A 15 -0.18 7.58 1.65
N VAL A 16 -0.08 7.12 0.41
CA VAL A 16 -0.90 6.03 -0.14
C VAL A 16 -0.01 4.94 -0.75
N LEU A 17 -0.54 3.73 -0.76
CA LEU A 17 -0.06 2.61 -1.57
C LEU A 17 -0.78 2.64 -2.91
N ILE A 18 -0.02 2.52 -3.98
CA ILE A 18 -0.52 2.27 -5.33
C ILE A 18 -0.31 0.80 -5.62
N CYS A 19 -1.38 0.11 -6.01
CA CYS A 19 -1.36 -1.24 -6.56
C CYS A 19 -2.29 -1.29 -7.77
N ASN A 20 -2.19 -2.35 -8.58
CA ASN A 20 -3.28 -2.64 -9.50
C ASN A 20 -4.45 -3.29 -8.74
N GLU A 21 -5.64 -3.29 -9.35
CA GLU A 21 -6.84 -3.98 -8.87
C GLU A 21 -6.55 -5.48 -8.69
N GLU A 22 -5.68 -6.05 -9.52
CA GLU A 22 -5.22 -7.43 -9.36
C GLU A 22 -4.30 -7.63 -8.15
N GLY A 23 -3.68 -6.57 -7.65
CA GLY A 23 -2.98 -6.53 -6.37
C GLY A 23 -3.91 -6.75 -5.18
N ASN A 24 -5.23 -6.73 -5.41
CA ASN A 24 -6.28 -7.09 -4.47
C ASN A 24 -6.98 -8.44 -4.83
N LEU A 25 -6.71 -9.02 -6.02
CA LEU A 25 -7.32 -10.26 -6.51
C LEU A 25 -6.44 -11.49 -6.27
N LEU A 26 -7.06 -12.59 -5.82
CA LEU A 26 -6.39 -13.85 -5.52
C LEU A 26 -5.78 -14.48 -6.79
N GLY A 27 -4.46 -14.69 -6.81
CA GLY A 27 -3.76 -15.36 -7.92
C GLY A 27 -2.27 -15.00 -8.02
N LEU A 28 -1.88 -13.83 -7.50
CA LEU A 28 -0.49 -13.41 -7.39
C LEU A 28 0.11 -13.77 -6.01
N PRO A 29 1.45 -13.84 -5.88
CA PRO A 29 2.10 -14.05 -4.60
C PRO A 29 1.70 -12.98 -3.57
N HIS A 30 1.49 -13.41 -2.32
CA HIS A 30 1.29 -12.51 -1.20
C HIS A 30 2.47 -11.54 -1.09
N ASN A 31 2.17 -10.24 -0.99
CA ASN A 31 3.15 -9.22 -0.69
C ASN A 31 3.04 -8.81 0.79
N LEU A 32 1.97 -8.13 1.18
CA LEU A 32 1.81 -7.62 2.54
C LEU A 32 0.35 -7.43 2.96
N LYS A 33 0.13 -7.24 4.26
CA LYS A 33 -1.12 -6.78 4.86
C LYS A 33 -1.03 -5.29 5.18
N VAL A 34 -2.07 -4.54 4.83
CA VAL A 34 -2.24 -3.13 5.19
C VAL A 34 -3.33 -3.01 6.25
N GLY A 35 -3.02 -2.40 7.38
CA GLY A 35 -3.97 -2.22 8.49
C GLY A 35 -3.79 -3.27 9.59
N VAL A 36 -4.59 -3.13 10.65
CA VAL A 36 -4.48 -3.97 11.86
C VAL A 36 -5.71 -4.87 12.00
N PRO A 37 -5.58 -6.10 12.56
CA PRO A 37 -6.72 -6.98 12.77
C PRO A 37 -7.86 -6.32 13.58
N PRO A 38 -9.14 -6.62 13.28
CA PRO A 38 -9.62 -7.51 12.21
C PRO A 38 -9.74 -6.81 10.84
N PHE A 39 -9.44 -5.51 10.76
CA PHE A 39 -9.62 -4.69 9.56
C PHE A 39 -8.28 -4.50 8.84
N HIS A 40 -7.87 -5.53 8.10
CA HIS A 40 -6.69 -5.46 7.24
C HIS A 40 -7.05 -5.82 5.79
N HIS A 41 -6.33 -5.23 4.85
CA HIS A 41 -6.37 -5.55 3.43
C HIS A 41 -5.15 -6.38 3.08
N THR A 42 -5.34 -7.47 2.33
CA THR A 42 -4.23 -8.29 1.83
C THR A 42 -3.87 -7.82 0.43
N ILE A 43 -2.59 -7.47 0.23
CA ILE A 43 -2.06 -7.05 -1.05
C ILE A 43 -1.17 -8.15 -1.62
N VAL A 44 -1.37 -8.43 -2.89
CA VAL A 44 -0.58 -9.37 -3.69
C VAL A 44 0.14 -8.59 -4.81
N GLY A 45 1.21 -9.16 -5.36
CA GLY A 45 1.94 -8.50 -6.46
C GLY A 45 2.70 -7.24 -6.06
N ASP A 46 3.05 -6.39 -7.02
CA ASP A 46 3.91 -5.22 -6.81
C ASP A 46 3.16 -4.02 -6.22
N ILE A 47 3.87 -3.20 -5.44
CA ILE A 47 3.34 -1.98 -4.82
C ILE A 47 4.29 -0.80 -5.00
N VAL A 48 3.73 0.41 -4.97
CA VAL A 48 4.49 1.66 -4.86
C VAL A 48 3.91 2.49 -3.72
N VAL A 49 4.76 3.03 -2.84
CA VAL A 49 4.33 3.99 -1.81
C VAL A 49 4.65 5.40 -2.28
N VAL A 50 3.67 6.29 -2.25
CA VAL A 50 3.81 7.70 -2.65
C VAL A 50 3.21 8.65 -1.62
N GLY A 51 3.73 9.88 -1.59
CA GLY A 51 3.13 10.96 -0.82
C GLY A 51 1.87 11.49 -1.49
N VAL A 52 0.98 12.08 -0.69
CA VAL A 52 -0.19 12.83 -1.19
C VAL A 52 -0.30 14.19 -0.51
N ASP A 53 -0.62 15.20 -1.32
CA ASP A 53 -1.03 16.53 -0.89
C ASP A 53 -2.40 16.85 -1.51
N GLY A 54 -3.45 16.79 -0.70
CA GLY A 54 -4.82 16.83 -1.19
C GLY A 54 -5.13 15.65 -2.12
N GLU A 55 -5.34 15.95 -3.40
CA GLU A 55 -5.64 14.96 -4.46
C GLU A 55 -4.43 14.69 -5.37
N GLU A 56 -3.29 15.35 -5.15
CA GLU A 56 -2.08 15.19 -5.98
C GLU A 56 -1.03 14.30 -5.31
N PHE A 57 -0.27 13.57 -6.14
CA PHE A 57 0.89 12.83 -5.67
C PHE A 57 2.08 13.76 -5.47
N CYS A 58 2.84 13.51 -4.40
CA CYS A 58 4.02 14.28 -4.05
C CYS A 58 5.15 13.35 -3.53
N ASP A 59 6.23 13.97 -3.05
CA ASP A 59 7.36 13.25 -2.47
C ASP A 59 6.91 12.33 -1.32
N CYS A 60 7.44 11.10 -1.30
CA CYS A 60 7.12 10.14 -0.25
C CYS A 60 7.59 10.69 1.12
N PRO A 61 6.67 11.02 2.04
CA PRO A 61 7.03 11.69 3.28
C PRO A 61 7.54 10.70 4.34
N ILE A 62 7.45 9.39 4.09
CA ILE A 62 7.87 8.36 5.03
C ILE A 62 9.26 7.85 4.66
N ASP A 63 10.13 7.77 5.65
CA ASP A 63 11.42 7.12 5.51
C ASP A 63 11.30 5.59 5.63
N PHE A 64 12.38 4.90 5.27
CA PHE A 64 12.41 3.44 5.31
C PHE A 64 12.24 2.87 6.73
N LYS A 65 12.61 3.64 7.76
CA LYS A 65 12.44 3.23 9.16
C LYS A 65 10.96 3.24 9.56
N THR A 66 10.25 4.31 9.23
CA THR A 66 8.81 4.46 9.46
C THR A 66 8.04 3.39 8.70
N TRP A 67 8.43 3.12 7.45
CA TRP A 67 7.86 2.03 6.67
C TRP A 67 7.98 0.66 7.34
N LYS A 68 9.19 0.30 7.83
CA LYS A 68 9.39 -0.96 8.57
C LYS A 68 8.56 -1.05 9.84
N TRP A 69 8.38 0.07 10.54
CA TRP A 69 7.56 0.10 11.73
C TRP A 69 6.08 -0.17 11.40
N LEU A 70 5.54 0.47 10.36
CA LEU A 70 4.16 0.22 9.89
C LEU A 70 3.93 -1.25 9.50
N LEU A 71 4.88 -1.84 8.77
CA LEU A 71 4.80 -3.25 8.39
C LEU A 71 4.69 -4.17 9.61
N ALA A 72 5.51 -3.93 10.63
CA ALA A 72 5.49 -4.72 11.87
C ALA A 72 4.17 -4.55 12.63
N GLU A 73 3.62 -3.35 12.72
CA GLU A 73 2.31 -3.09 13.34
C GLU A 73 1.17 -3.82 12.62
N TRP A 74 1.28 -4.00 11.30
CA TRP A 74 0.32 -4.76 10.49
C TRP A 74 0.57 -6.28 10.50
N GLY A 75 1.58 -6.74 11.23
CA GLY A 75 1.91 -8.16 11.37
C GLY A 75 2.56 -8.76 10.12
N ASN A 76 3.36 -7.97 9.39
CA ASN A 76 4.24 -8.42 8.31
C ASN A 76 5.66 -8.71 8.80
#